data_AF-A0A3M4ATS5-F1
#
_entry.id   AF-A0A3M4ATS5-F1
#
_cell.length_a   1.000
_cell.length_b   1.000
_cell.length_c   1.000
_cell.angle_alpha   90.00
_cell.angle_beta   90.00
_cell.angle_gamma   90.00
#
_symmetry.space_group_name_H-M   'P 1'
#
loop_
_entity.id
_entity.type
_entity.pdbx_description
1 polymer ?
#
loop_
_entity_poly.entity_id
_entity_poly.type
_entity_poly.pdbx_seq_one_letter_code
_entity_poly.pdbx_strand_id
1 'polypeptide(L)'
;MPTDSIRVYDALSNGTSVTLGDTMKLSRTSAQFSLLKGEMKLKYSDVWKNSDNTEFGGDVYQVLNADEFFSLNKGKNGFCDKPVRWMTIRNLNDSLGEGAIRVGMLSIDDWRTYNANSLGACSADSFTLK
;
A
#
# COMPACT_ATOMS: atom_id res chain seq x y z
N MET A 1 5.01 7.00 -8.83
CA MET A 1 3.55 7.20 -9.03
C MET A 1 2.99 6.12 -9.95
N PRO A 2 1.79 5.57 -9.68
CA PRO A 2 1.21 4.51 -10.49
C PRO A 2 0.86 4.98 -11.90
N THR A 3 1.06 4.10 -12.88
CA THR A 3 0.70 4.32 -14.28
C THR A 3 -0.33 3.31 -14.77
N ASP A 4 -0.87 3.52 -15.96
CA ASP A 4 -1.79 2.56 -16.59
C ASP A 4 -1.08 1.22 -16.89
N SER A 5 0.22 1.27 -17.23
CA SER A 5 1.07 0.08 -17.33
C SER A 5 1.53 -0.41 -15.96
N ILE A 6 1.58 -1.73 -15.79
CA ILE A 6 2.15 -2.38 -14.62
C ILE A 6 3.65 -2.08 -14.56
N ARG A 7 4.12 -1.62 -13.40
CA ARG A 7 5.52 -1.44 -13.06
C ARG A 7 5.90 -2.43 -11.95
N VAL A 8 7.18 -2.84 -11.95
CA VAL A 8 7.74 -3.72 -10.94
C VAL A 8 8.61 -2.90 -10.00
N TYR A 9 8.45 -3.15 -8.72
CA TYR A 9 9.22 -2.52 -7.65
C TYR A 9 9.86 -3.58 -6.78
N ASP A 10 11.06 -3.28 -6.27
CA ASP A 10 11.77 -4.10 -5.29
C ASP A 10 11.56 -3.53 -3.89
N ALA A 11 11.48 -4.40 -2.88
CA ALA A 11 11.34 -4.02 -1.48
C ALA A 11 12.60 -3.27 -0.99
N LEU A 12 12.42 -2.14 -0.29
CA LEU A 12 13.54 -1.34 0.23
C LEU A 12 14.02 -1.76 1.62
N SER A 13 13.28 -2.62 2.32
CA SER A 13 13.63 -3.05 3.67
C SER A 13 13.37 -4.54 3.90
N ASN A 14 14.16 -5.16 4.78
CA ASN A 14 13.96 -6.55 5.18
C ASN A 14 12.55 -6.77 5.80
N GLY A 15 12.00 -5.76 6.49
CA GLY A 15 10.63 -5.82 7.03
C GLY A 15 9.59 -5.96 5.92
N THR A 16 9.73 -5.17 4.86
CA THR A 16 8.86 -5.22 3.68
C THR A 16 8.95 -6.58 2.97
N SER A 17 10.16 -7.11 2.79
CA SER A 17 10.35 -8.46 2.22
C SER A 17 9.66 -9.55 3.04
N VAL A 18 9.73 -9.47 4.37
CA VAL A 18 9.11 -10.48 5.27
C VAL A 18 7.59 -10.41 5.25
N THR A 19 7.01 -9.22 5.12
CA THR A 19 5.55 -9.02 5.20
C THR A 19 4.86 -9.12 3.83
N LEU A 20 5.43 -8.48 2.82
CA LEU A 20 4.84 -8.32 1.49
C LEU A 20 5.62 -9.06 0.38
N GLY A 21 6.86 -9.47 0.66
CA GLY A 21 7.73 -10.13 -0.31
C GLY A 21 8.68 -9.16 -1.00
N ASP A 22 9.65 -9.73 -1.72
CA ASP A 22 10.77 -8.97 -2.30
C ASP A 22 10.36 -8.04 -3.44
N THR A 23 9.22 -8.32 -4.08
CA THR A 23 8.73 -7.53 -5.20
C THR A 23 7.24 -7.19 -5.09
N MET A 24 6.90 -6.05 -5.70
CA MET A 24 5.54 -5.57 -5.89
C MET A 24 5.31 -5.24 -7.36
N LYS A 25 4.16 -5.64 -7.91
CA LYS A 25 3.65 -5.13 -9.18
C LYS A 25 2.56 -4.11 -8.90
N LEU A 26 2.64 -2.96 -9.56
CA LEU A 26 1.73 -1.83 -9.32
C LEU A 26 1.32 -1.16 -10.62
N SER A 27 0.02 -0.91 -10.75
CA SER A 27 -0.59 -0.05 -11.75
C SER A 27 -1.63 0.86 -11.08
N ARG A 28 -2.32 1.71 -11.85
CA ARG A 28 -3.45 2.50 -11.33
C ARG A 28 -4.65 1.66 -10.89
N THR A 29 -4.76 0.42 -11.37
CA THR A 29 -5.93 -0.43 -11.15
C THR A 29 -5.61 -1.72 -10.39
N SER A 30 -4.33 -2.00 -10.12
CA SER A 30 -3.94 -3.20 -9.38
C SER A 30 -2.66 -3.03 -8.58
N ALA A 31 -2.59 -3.74 -7.45
CA ALA A 31 -1.36 -4.00 -6.71
C ALA A 31 -1.25 -5.49 -6.40
N GLN A 32 -0.06 -6.06 -6.59
CA GLN A 32 0.23 -7.45 -6.26
C GLN A 32 1.58 -7.51 -5.54
N PHE A 33 1.61 -8.24 -4.43
CA PHE A 33 2.79 -8.43 -3.60
C PHE A 33 3.25 -9.88 -3.71
N SER A 34 4.54 -10.10 -3.93
CA SER A 34 5.08 -11.43 -4.24
C SER A 34 4.86 -12.49 -3.15
N LEU A 35 4.74 -12.09 -1.88
CA LEU A 35 4.44 -13.01 -0.79
C LEU A 35 2.94 -13.22 -0.56
N LEU A 36 2.08 -12.35 -1.11
CA LEU A 36 0.62 -12.41 -0.94
C LEU A 36 -0.04 -13.10 -2.12
N LYS A 37 -1.15 -13.78 -1.84
CA LYS A 37 -1.95 -14.47 -2.86
C LYS A 37 -2.95 -13.51 -3.48
N GLY A 38 -3.06 -13.54 -4.80
CA GLY A 38 -3.97 -12.70 -5.57
C GLY A 38 -3.46 -11.27 -5.78
N GLU A 39 -4.34 -10.43 -6.31
CA GLU A 39 -4.09 -9.00 -6.51
C GLU A 39 -5.17 -8.17 -5.79
N MET A 40 -4.79 -6.97 -5.38
CA MET A 40 -5.71 -5.94 -4.92
C MET A 40 -6.18 -5.16 -6.15
N LYS A 41 -7.50 -5.04 -6.32
CA LYS A 41 -8.14 -4.23 -7.37
C LYS A 41 -8.32 -2.81 -6.85
N LEU A 42 -7.71 -1.85 -7.52
CA LEU A 42 -7.62 -0.47 -7.08
C LEU A 42 -8.55 0.44 -7.89
N LYS A 43 -9.13 1.41 -7.20
CA LYS A 43 -9.83 2.55 -7.81
C LYS A 43 -9.29 3.83 -7.18
N TYR A 44 -8.71 4.71 -7.98
CA TYR A 44 -8.25 6.02 -7.51
C TYR A 44 -9.42 6.78 -6.88
N SER A 45 -9.19 7.34 -5.70
CA SER A 45 -10.17 8.12 -4.95
C SER A 45 -9.80 9.60 -4.93
N ASP A 46 -8.63 9.94 -4.39
CA ASP A 46 -8.18 11.32 -4.18
C ASP A 46 -6.69 11.36 -3.81
N VAL A 47 -6.15 12.54 -3.52
CA VAL A 47 -4.83 12.70 -2.90
C VAL A 47 -4.98 13.11 -1.45
N TRP A 48 -4.37 12.34 -0.55
CA TRP A 48 -4.22 12.74 0.83
C TRP A 48 -3.02 13.65 1.02
N LYS A 49 -3.32 14.95 1.09
CA LYS A 49 -2.39 16.02 1.42
C LYS A 49 -2.37 16.27 2.93
N ASN A 50 -2.00 15.29 3.75
CA ASN A 50 -1.79 15.60 5.18
C ASN A 50 -0.40 16.20 5.39
N SER A 51 -0.35 17.27 6.16
CA SER A 51 0.88 17.98 6.52
C SER A 51 1.73 17.13 7.47
N ASP A 52 2.99 16.99 7.06
CA ASP A 52 4.20 16.77 7.85
C ASP A 52 4.53 15.44 8.52
N ASN A 53 3.65 14.44 8.71
CA ASN A 53 4.14 13.22 9.38
C ASN A 53 3.33 11.91 9.31
N THR A 54 2.47 11.69 8.31
CA THR A 54 1.77 10.39 8.23
C THR A 54 2.43 9.46 7.22
N GLU A 55 2.77 8.25 7.64
CA GLU A 55 3.30 7.19 6.77
C GLU A 55 2.32 6.76 5.67
N PHE A 56 1.07 7.23 5.78
CA PHE A 56 -0.09 6.87 4.96
C PHE A 56 -0.58 8.04 4.07
N GLY A 57 0.28 9.00 3.75
CA GLY A 57 -0.03 10.09 2.81
C GLY A 57 0.06 9.67 1.34
N GLY A 58 -0.27 10.60 0.42
CA GLY A 58 -0.11 10.43 -1.03
C GLY A 58 -1.41 10.13 -1.77
N ASP A 59 -1.31 9.53 -2.95
CA ASP A 59 -2.47 9.14 -3.75
C ASP A 59 -3.23 8.02 -3.03
N VAL A 60 -4.55 8.15 -2.91
CA VAL A 60 -5.43 7.22 -2.19
C VAL A 60 -6.23 6.39 -3.18
N TYR A 61 -6.21 5.08 -2.99
CA TYR A 61 -6.92 4.10 -3.79
C TYR A 61 -7.86 3.29 -2.91
N GLN A 62 -9.11 3.15 -3.34
CA GLN A 62 -10.03 2.17 -2.77
C GLN A 62 -9.65 0.78 -3.24
N VAL A 63 -9.69 -0.19 -2.34
CA VAL A 63 -9.50 -1.61 -2.64
C VAL A 63 -10.87 -2.26 -2.84
N LEU A 64 -11.20 -2.55 -4.10
CA LEU A 64 -12.54 -3.01 -4.49
C LEU A 64 -12.83 -4.45 -4.05
N ASN A 65 -11.79 -5.28 -3.90
CA ASN A 65 -11.88 -6.69 -3.51
C ASN A 65 -11.24 -6.95 -2.13
N ALA A 66 -11.33 -5.99 -1.22
CA ALA A 66 -10.67 -6.02 0.08
C ALA A 66 -10.94 -7.31 0.88
N ASP A 67 -12.19 -7.76 0.97
CA ASP A 67 -12.58 -8.96 1.73
C ASP A 67 -12.07 -10.26 1.09
N GLU A 68 -12.12 -10.33 -0.24
CA GLU A 68 -11.61 -11.46 -1.02
C GLU A 68 -10.09 -11.57 -0.85
N PHE A 69 -9.39 -10.46 -1.06
CA PHE A 69 -7.93 -10.40 -0.90
C PHE A 69 -7.50 -10.73 0.53
N PHE A 70 -8.22 -10.22 1.54
CA PHE A 70 -7.98 -10.55 2.94
C PHE A 70 -8.21 -12.02 3.24
N SER A 71 -9.29 -12.62 2.73
CA SER A 71 -9.60 -14.03 2.97
C SER A 71 -8.50 -14.98 2.45
N LEU A 72 -7.80 -14.60 1.39
CA LEU A 72 -6.67 -15.36 0.83
C LEU A 72 -5.36 -15.23 1.64
N ASN A 73 -5.25 -14.19 2.48
CA ASN A 73 -4.01 -13.80 3.15
C ASN A 73 -4.11 -13.68 4.68
N LYS A 74 -5.30 -13.87 5.27
CA LYS A 74 -5.50 -13.86 6.72
C LYS A 74 -4.58 -14.85 7.42
N GLY A 75 -3.98 -14.44 8.55
CA GLY A 75 -3.06 -15.26 9.32
C GLY A 75 -1.65 -15.40 8.74
N LYS A 76 -1.32 -14.70 7.64
CA LYS A 76 0.07 -14.53 7.23
C LYS A 76 0.78 -13.53 8.13
N ASN A 77 2.04 -13.82 8.44
CA ASN A 77 2.86 -12.99 9.32
C ASN A 77 2.87 -11.52 8.87
N GLY A 78 2.40 -10.65 9.74
CA GLY A 78 2.53 -9.20 9.61
C GLY A 78 1.66 -8.53 8.55
N PHE A 79 0.80 -9.26 7.81
CA PHE A 79 0.04 -8.65 6.72
C PHE A 79 -0.99 -7.64 7.22
N CYS A 80 -2.17 -8.07 7.66
CA CYS A 80 -3.20 -7.25 8.30
C CYS A 80 -4.14 -8.14 9.12
N ASP A 81 -4.70 -7.61 10.20
CA ASP A 81 -5.75 -8.29 10.99
C ASP A 81 -7.17 -8.02 10.49
N LYS A 82 -7.32 -7.06 9.58
CA LYS A 82 -8.59 -6.65 8.96
C LYS A 82 -8.42 -6.43 7.45
N PRO A 83 -9.51 -6.49 6.67
CA PRO A 83 -9.48 -6.18 5.25
C PRO A 83 -8.90 -4.79 4.97
N VAL A 84 -7.95 -4.70 4.03
CA VAL A 84 -7.39 -3.42 3.58
C VAL A 84 -8.42 -2.77 2.65
N ARG A 85 -9.07 -1.72 3.12
CA ARG A 85 -10.08 -0.96 2.38
C ARG A 85 -9.47 0.14 1.52
N TRP A 86 -8.34 0.68 1.96
CA TRP A 86 -7.64 1.77 1.30
C TRP A 86 -6.14 1.50 1.22
N MET A 87 -5.55 1.90 0.10
CA MET A 87 -4.12 1.89 -0.11
C MET A 87 -3.65 3.28 -0.51
N THR A 88 -2.59 3.77 0.11
CA THR A 88 -2.00 5.08 -0.19
C THR A 88 -0.64 4.91 -0.82
N ILE A 89 -0.28 5.79 -1.74
CA ILE A 89 0.98 5.72 -2.49
C ILE A 89 1.63 7.10 -2.49
N ARG A 90 2.74 7.22 -1.76
CA ARG A 90 3.52 8.46 -1.66
C ARG A 90 4.82 8.33 -2.45
N ASN A 91 5.19 9.36 -3.19
CA ASN A 91 6.52 9.46 -3.79
C ASN A 91 7.56 9.76 -2.69
N LEU A 92 8.69 9.04 -2.69
CA LEU A 92 9.82 9.24 -1.77
C LEU A 92 11.12 9.64 -2.50
N ASN A 93 11.04 10.11 -3.75
CA ASN A 93 12.20 10.50 -4.55
C ASN A 93 13.17 11.42 -3.80
N ASP A 94 12.63 12.43 -3.10
CA ASP A 94 13.43 13.43 -2.40
C ASP A 94 14.11 12.89 -1.12
N SER A 95 13.68 11.74 -0.62
CA SER A 95 14.16 11.17 0.65
C SER A 95 14.97 9.88 0.47
N LEU A 96 14.60 9.03 -0.50
CA LEU A 96 15.16 7.69 -0.68
C LEU A 96 15.70 7.45 -2.10
N GLY A 97 15.65 8.44 -2.99
CA GLY A 97 16.14 8.34 -4.36
C GLY A 97 15.06 8.04 -5.40
N GLU A 98 15.40 8.23 -6.67
CA GLU A 98 14.47 8.13 -7.79
C GLU A 98 13.76 6.77 -7.86
N GLY A 99 12.44 6.79 -8.02
CA GLY A 99 11.61 5.60 -8.14
C GLY A 99 11.12 5.06 -6.81
N ALA A 100 11.59 5.60 -5.68
CA ALA A 100 11.14 5.20 -4.35
C ALA A 100 9.70 5.64 -4.06
N ILE A 101 8.91 4.73 -3.49
CA ILE A 101 7.53 4.97 -3.05
C ILE A 101 7.30 4.41 -1.65
N ARG A 102 6.37 5.03 -0.91
CA ARG A 102 5.75 4.48 0.30
C ARG A 102 4.37 3.96 -0.06
N VAL A 103 4.05 2.74 0.34
CA VAL A 103 2.71 2.16 0.26
C VAL A 103 2.14 2.05 1.67
N GLY A 104 1.05 2.76 1.94
CA GLY A 104 0.29 2.65 3.17
C GLY A 104 -0.97 1.81 2.96
N MET A 105 -1.33 0.97 3.93
CA MET A 105 -2.54 0.14 3.90
C MET A 105 -3.42 0.46 5.11
N LEU A 106 -4.69 0.74 4.86
CA LEU A 106 -5.66 1.12 5.90
C LEU A 106 -6.90 0.22 5.83
N SER A 107 -7.40 -0.17 7.01
CA SER A 107 -8.61 -0.99 7.20
C SER A 107 -9.84 -0.18 7.65
N ILE A 108 -9.69 1.13 7.80
CA ILE A 108 -10.78 2.07 8.11
C ILE A 108 -11.83 2.13 6.98
N ASP A 109 -13.08 2.41 7.34
CA ASP A 109 -14.17 2.53 6.37
C ASP A 109 -14.03 3.83 5.55
N ASP A 110 -13.75 4.97 6.21
CA ASP A 110 -13.50 6.25 5.54
C ASP A 110 -12.09 6.75 5.84
N TRP A 111 -11.26 6.82 4.79
CA TRP A 111 -9.88 7.24 4.90
C TRP A 111 -9.71 8.68 5.39
N ARG A 112 -10.70 9.55 5.14
CA ARG A 112 -10.66 10.96 5.56
C ARG A 112 -10.71 11.13 7.07
N THR A 113 -11.14 10.10 7.78
CA THR A 113 -11.24 10.11 9.25
C THR A 113 -9.95 9.67 9.93
N TYR A 114 -8.97 9.14 9.19
CA TYR A 114 -7.75 8.63 9.81
C TYR A 114 -6.83 9.72 10.31
N ASN A 115 -6.24 9.45 11.47
CA ASN A 115 -5.20 10.22 12.12
C ASN A 115 -4.18 9.25 12.75
N ALA A 116 -3.06 9.78 13.25
CA ALA A 116 -1.97 8.97 13.80
C ALA A 116 -2.40 8.08 14.99
N ASN A 117 -3.51 8.40 15.66
CA ASN A 117 -4.06 7.61 16.77
C ASN A 117 -5.14 6.62 16.32
N SER A 118 -5.47 6.55 15.03
CA SER A 118 -6.47 5.63 14.50
C SER A 118 -5.94 4.19 14.45
N LEU A 119 -6.69 3.24 15.03
CA LEU A 119 -6.37 1.80 15.05
C LEU A 119 -6.54 1.10 13.68
N GLY A 120 -6.73 1.86 12.60
CA GLY A 120 -7.02 1.30 11.28
C GLY A 120 -5.85 1.36 10.30
N ALA A 121 -4.68 1.87 10.72
CA ALA A 121 -3.44 1.61 9.99
C ALA A 121 -3.07 0.15 10.10
N CYS A 122 -2.72 -0.45 8.97
CA CYS A 122 -2.31 -1.84 8.91
C CYS A 122 -0.79 -1.96 8.66
N SER A 123 -0.34 -1.52 7.48
CA SER A 123 1.06 -1.66 7.06
C SER A 123 1.52 -0.42 6.32
N ALA A 124 2.79 -0.07 6.49
CA ALA A 124 3.44 0.96 5.71
C ALA A 124 4.81 0.45 5.27
N ASP A 125 4.99 0.35 3.95
CA ASP A 125 6.14 -0.32 3.34
C ASP A 125 6.75 0.52 2.24
N SER A 126 8.07 0.42 2.06
CA SER A 126 8.80 1.20 1.07
C SER A 126 9.29 0.28 -0.04
N PHE A 127 9.12 0.73 -1.28
CA PHE A 127 9.56 0.03 -2.47
C PHE A 127 10.28 0.99 -3.40
N THR A 128 11.15 0.47 -4.28
CA THR A 128 11.82 1.26 -5.31
C THR A 128 11.58 0.67 -6.69
N LEU A 129 11.46 1.52 -7.69
CA LEU A 129 11.28 1.10 -9.07
C LEU A 129 12.51 0.28 -9.51
N LYS A 130 12.26 -0.86 -10.16
CA LYS A 130 13.28 -1.71 -10.74
C LYS A 130 13.79 -1.19 -12.08
#